data_AF-A0A7Y0AEF6-F1
#
_entry.id   AF-A0A7Y0AEF6-F1
#
_cell.length_a   1.000
_cell.length_b   1.000
_cell.length_c   1.000
_cell.angle_alpha   90.00
_cell.angle_beta   90.00
_cell.angle_gamma   90.00
#
_symmetry.space_group_name_H-M   'P 1'
#
loop_
_entity.id
_entity.type
_entity.pdbx_description
1 polymer ?
#
loop_
_entity_poly.entity_id
_entity_poly.type
_entity_poly.pdbx_seq_one_letter_code
_entity_poly.pdbx_strand_id
1 'polypeptide(L)'
;MASATENIIVLGTYYEPVAAHLARTQLEAAGIACFLSNENLVSLNRMYSPVAGGVRLHVYARDAPRAAEVLRELPHMHAERGGLAAAPAAGVALTCPRCGSAEVGRDEEAAQAGTGSWWAGLRTWLRRNQLLATGANHCFGCGLNF
;
A
#
# COMPACT_ATOMS: atom_id res chain seq x y z
N MET A 1 15.81 -40.15 -18.61
CA MET A 1 16.60 -39.48 -17.54
C MET A 1 16.30 -37.99 -17.64
N ALA A 2 15.47 -37.44 -16.76
CA ALA A 2 15.20 -36.00 -16.75
C ALA A 2 16.46 -35.28 -16.25
N SER A 3 17.06 -34.45 -17.10
CA SER A 3 18.24 -33.64 -16.76
C SER A 3 17.87 -32.65 -15.65
N ALA A 4 18.77 -32.38 -14.71
CA ALA A 4 18.55 -31.43 -13.59
C ALA A 4 18.11 -30.01 -14.07
N THR A 5 18.39 -29.71 -15.33
CA THR A 5 18.01 -28.52 -16.11
C THR A 5 16.49 -28.33 -16.28
N GLU A 6 15.70 -29.41 -16.23
CA GLU A 6 14.23 -29.40 -16.34
C GLU A 6 13.53 -29.29 -14.99
N ASN A 7 14.28 -29.20 -13.89
CA ASN A 7 13.70 -29.05 -12.56
C ASN A 7 13.10 -27.65 -12.40
N ILE A 8 11.92 -27.56 -11.77
CA ILE A 8 11.26 -26.31 -11.45
C ILE A 8 11.68 -25.91 -10.04
N ILE A 9 12.15 -24.68 -9.89
CA ILE A 9 12.59 -24.13 -8.61
C ILE A 9 11.83 -22.85 -8.28
N VAL A 10 11.73 -22.55 -6.98
CA VAL A 10 11.20 -21.26 -6.51
C VAL A 10 12.29 -20.21 -6.64
N LEU A 11 12.05 -19.18 -7.44
CA LEU A 11 12.96 -18.03 -7.60
C LEU A 11 12.79 -17.02 -6.47
N GLY A 12 11.55 -16.82 -6.01
CA GLY A 12 11.23 -15.85 -4.98
C GLY A 12 9.82 -15.98 -4.46
N THR A 13 9.59 -15.36 -3.30
CA THR A 13 8.30 -15.34 -2.61
C THR A 13 7.88 -13.89 -2.40
N TYR A 14 6.65 -13.57 -2.77
CA TYR A 14 6.08 -12.23 -2.69
C TYR A 14 4.92 -12.22 -1.71
N TYR A 15 4.88 -11.22 -0.84
CA TYR A 15 3.77 -11.05 0.12
C TYR A 15 2.54 -10.44 -0.56
N GLU A 16 2.76 -9.48 -1.46
CA GLU A 16 1.70 -8.79 -2.19
C GLU A 16 1.45 -9.48 -3.53
N PRO A 17 0.20 -9.86 -3.86
CA PRO A 17 -0.11 -10.51 -5.13
C PRO A 17 0.21 -9.64 -6.34
N VAL A 18 0.04 -8.31 -6.21
CA VAL A 18 0.36 -7.35 -7.29
C VAL A 18 1.85 -7.41 -7.66
N ALA A 19 2.74 -7.46 -6.67
CA ALA A 19 4.19 -7.56 -6.91
C ALA A 19 4.55 -8.89 -7.59
N ALA A 20 3.90 -9.99 -7.19
CA ALA A 20 4.11 -11.30 -7.80
C ALA A 20 3.70 -11.32 -9.29
N HIS A 21 2.55 -10.73 -9.62
CA HIS A 21 2.09 -10.63 -11.00
C HIS A 21 2.98 -9.72 -11.84
N LEU A 22 3.48 -8.60 -11.29
CA LEU A 22 4.43 -7.74 -11.99
C LEU A 22 5.73 -8.47 -12.32
N ALA A 23 6.27 -9.25 -11.38
CA ALA A 23 7.45 -10.08 -11.61
C ALA A 23 7.19 -11.14 -12.70
N ARG A 24 6.03 -11.81 -12.65
CA ARG A 24 5.62 -12.80 -13.66
C ARG A 24 5.54 -12.17 -15.06
N THR A 25 4.84 -11.04 -15.22
CA THR A 25 4.69 -10.37 -16.52
C THR A 25 6.03 -9.96 -17.11
N GLN A 26 6.99 -9.53 -16.29
CA GLN A 26 8.34 -9.21 -16.76
C GLN A 26 9.10 -10.44 -17.26
N LEU A 27 9.07 -11.54 -16.51
CA LEU A 27 9.69 -12.79 -16.96
C LEU A 27 9.04 -13.32 -18.24
N GLU A 28 7.72 -13.24 -18.36
CA GLU A 28 6.98 -13.58 -19.58
C GLU A 28 7.41 -12.69 -20.75
N ALA A 29 7.54 -11.37 -20.55
CA ALA A 29 8.02 -10.43 -21.56
C ALA A 29 9.46 -10.72 -22.01
N ALA A 30 10.31 -11.22 -21.11
CA ALA A 30 11.66 -11.69 -21.41
C ALA A 30 11.72 -13.11 -22.02
N GLY A 31 10.56 -13.72 -22.31
CA GLY A 31 10.46 -15.06 -22.88
C GLY A 31 10.87 -16.18 -21.92
N ILE A 32 10.80 -15.95 -20.61
CA ILE A 32 11.12 -16.92 -19.56
C ILE A 32 9.82 -17.59 -19.09
N ALA A 33 9.75 -18.91 -19.22
CA ALA A 33 8.62 -19.68 -18.71
C ALA A 33 8.61 -19.64 -17.18
N CYS A 34 7.53 -19.09 -16.61
CA CYS A 34 7.33 -18.97 -15.17
C CYS A 34 5.86 -19.17 -14.79
N PHE A 35 5.60 -19.52 -13.53
CA PHE A 35 4.24 -19.57 -12.99
C PHE A 35 4.22 -19.17 -11.52
N LEU A 36 3.04 -18.73 -11.06
CA LEU A 36 2.80 -18.39 -9.67
C LEU A 36 2.05 -19.54 -8.99
N SER A 37 2.33 -19.74 -7.70
CA SER A 37 1.56 -20.64 -6.84
C SER A 37 1.12 -19.89 -5.60
N ASN A 38 0.06 -20.37 -4.95
CA ASN A 38 -0.48 -19.81 -3.70
C ASN A 38 -1.16 -18.42 -3.83
N GLU A 39 -1.47 -18.01 -5.07
CA GLU A 39 -2.11 -16.72 -5.41
C GLU A 39 -3.55 -16.59 -4.88
N ASN A 40 -4.31 -17.69 -4.85
CA ASN A 40 -5.70 -17.68 -4.42
C ASN A 40 -5.86 -17.59 -2.88
N LEU A 41 -4.92 -18.12 -2.11
CA LEU A 41 -4.98 -18.13 -0.64
C LEU A 41 -4.72 -16.74 -0.04
N VAL A 42 -3.81 -15.97 -0.63
CA VAL A 42 -3.53 -14.57 -0.21
C VAL A 42 -4.67 -13.63 -0.60
N SER A 43 -5.33 -13.89 -1.73
CA SER A 43 -6.43 -13.05 -2.24
C SER A 43 -7.71 -13.15 -1.41
N LEU A 44 -8.01 -14.32 -0.84
CA LEU A 44 -9.21 -14.56 -0.02
C LEU A 44 -9.04 -14.15 1.45
N ASN A 45 -7.81 -14.15 1.99
CA ASN A 45 -7.60 -13.83 3.40
C ASN A 45 -6.25 -13.12 3.64
N ARG A 46 -6.24 -11.81 3.38
CA ARG A 46 -5.06 -10.93 3.48
C ARG A 46 -4.38 -11.00 4.87
N MET A 47 -5.12 -11.35 5.94
CA MET A 47 -4.58 -11.52 7.30
C MET A 47 -3.67 -12.75 7.48
N TYR A 48 -3.69 -13.76 6.59
CA TYR A 48 -2.92 -15.00 6.74
C TYR A 48 -1.65 -15.08 5.88
N SER A 49 -1.34 -14.01 5.14
CA SER A 49 -0.17 -13.94 4.24
C SER A 49 1.18 -14.28 4.89
N PRO A 50 1.45 -13.97 6.19
CA PRO A 50 2.70 -14.39 6.85
C PRO A 50 2.79 -15.91 7.12
N VAL A 51 1.67 -16.57 7.38
CA VAL A 51 1.62 -18.00 7.74
C VAL A 51 1.53 -18.89 6.50
N ALA A 52 0.90 -18.40 5.43
CA ALA A 52 0.75 -19.11 4.18
C ALA A 52 2.01 -19.12 3.29
N GLY A 53 3.04 -18.34 3.66
CA GLY A 53 4.31 -18.31 2.92
C GLY A 53 4.25 -17.57 1.59
N GLY A 54 3.33 -16.60 1.43
CA GLY A 54 3.23 -15.71 0.28
C GLY A 54 2.97 -16.39 -1.08
N VAL A 55 2.90 -15.59 -2.14
CA VAL A 55 2.81 -16.05 -3.54
C VAL A 55 4.21 -16.43 -4.00
N ARG A 56 4.40 -17.68 -4.43
CA ARG A 56 5.72 -18.19 -4.86
C ARG A 56 5.84 -18.18 -6.37
N LEU A 57 6.91 -17.58 -6.87
CA LEU A 57 7.27 -17.52 -8.29
C LEU A 57 8.22 -18.66 -8.63
N HIS A 58 7.80 -19.49 -9.58
CA HIS A 58 8.53 -20.66 -10.03
C HIS A 58 9.08 -20.46 -11.44
N VAL A 59 10.31 -20.96 -11.66
CA VAL A 59 11.01 -20.94 -12.95
C VAL A 59 11.77 -22.25 -13.14
N TYR A 60 12.14 -22.56 -14.38
CA TYR A 60 13.06 -23.68 -14.63
C TYR A 60 14.46 -23.37 -14.09
N ALA A 61 15.12 -24.37 -13.51
CA ALA A 61 16.45 -24.25 -12.94
C ALA A 61 17.48 -23.70 -13.94
N ARG A 62 17.32 -24.03 -15.24
CA ARG A 62 18.16 -23.52 -16.32
C ARG A 62 18.02 -22.02 -16.57
N ASP A 63 16.83 -21.47 -16.33
CA ASP A 63 16.48 -20.08 -16.61
C ASP A 63 16.59 -19.20 -15.36
N ALA A 64 16.78 -19.79 -14.18
CA ALA A 64 16.93 -19.11 -12.89
C ALA A 64 17.96 -17.96 -12.89
N PRO A 65 19.21 -18.11 -13.40
CA PRO A 65 20.17 -17.00 -13.39
C PRO A 65 19.72 -15.85 -14.31
N ARG A 66 19.12 -16.17 -15.47
CA ARG A 66 18.60 -15.16 -16.40
C ARG A 66 17.39 -14.44 -15.82
N ALA A 67 16.50 -15.17 -15.15
CA ALA A 67 15.33 -14.62 -14.48
C ALA A 67 15.71 -13.68 -13.33
N ALA A 68 16.75 -14.02 -12.56
CA ALA A 68 17.24 -13.16 -11.49
C ALA A 68 17.78 -11.83 -12.01
N GLU A 69 18.47 -11.82 -13.16
CA GLU A 69 18.98 -10.59 -13.75
C GLU A 69 17.85 -9.69 -14.27
N VAL A 70 16.88 -10.28 -14.98
CA VAL A 70 15.70 -9.54 -15.48
C VAL A 70 14.92 -8.88 -14.32
N LEU A 71 14.77 -9.58 -13.19
CA LEU A 71 14.10 -9.02 -12.02
C LEU A 71 14.94 -7.96 -11.27
N ARG A 72 16.26 -7.94 -11.47
CA ARG A 72 17.19 -6.95 -10.88
C ARG A 72 17.16 -5.62 -11.61
N GLU A 73 16.89 -5.62 -12.91
CA GLU A 73 16.82 -4.41 -13.75
C GLU A 73 15.60 -3.53 -13.48
N LEU A 74 14.74 -3.91 -12.53
CA LEU A 74 13.51 -3.20 -12.20
C LEU A 74 13.83 -1.73 -11.84
N PRO A 75 13.46 -0.75 -12.68
CA PRO A 75 13.56 0.64 -12.31
C PRO A 75 12.61 0.81 -11.14
N HIS A 76 13.14 1.19 -9.98
CA HIS A 76 12.30 1.76 -8.95
C HIS A 76 11.54 2.90 -9.62
N MET A 77 10.23 2.76 -9.81
CA MET A 77 9.41 3.87 -10.26
C MET A 77 9.34 4.81 -9.08
N HIS A 78 10.27 5.78 -9.04
CA HIS A 78 10.15 6.90 -8.14
C HIS A 78 8.89 7.63 -8.57
N ALA A 79 7.89 7.67 -7.69
CA ALA A 79 6.79 8.60 -7.86
C ALA A 79 7.38 10.01 -7.74
N GLU A 80 7.82 10.58 -8.86
CA GLU A 80 7.95 12.03 -8.95
C GLU A 80 6.56 12.60 -8.68
N ARG A 81 6.47 13.64 -7.85
CA ARG A 81 5.20 14.35 -7.62
C ARG A 81 4.71 14.87 -8.97
N GLY A 82 3.85 14.08 -9.62
CA GLY A 82 3.14 14.50 -10.81
C GLY A 82 2.40 15.79 -10.50
N GLY A 83 2.62 16.79 -11.36
CA GLY A 83 2.17 18.16 -11.18
C GLY A 83 0.72 18.26 -10.70
N LEU A 84 0.56 19.09 -9.67
CA LEU A 84 -0.68 19.58 -9.07
C LEU A 84 -1.89 19.50 -10.01
N ALA A 85 -2.87 18.66 -9.67
CA ALA A 85 -4.25 19.07 -9.88
C ALA A 85 -4.42 20.34 -9.04
N ALA A 86 -4.64 21.48 -9.69
CA ALA A 86 -4.87 22.74 -9.02
C ALA A 86 -5.99 22.56 -8.00
N ALA A 87 -5.62 22.53 -6.72
CA ALA A 87 -6.59 22.57 -5.64
C ALA A 87 -7.38 23.88 -5.80
N PRO A 88 -8.72 23.87 -5.66
CA PRO A 88 -9.49 25.10 -5.70
C PRO A 88 -8.96 26.05 -4.64
N ALA A 89 -8.52 27.22 -5.10
CA ALA A 89 -8.01 28.29 -4.25
C ALA A 89 -9.15 28.82 -3.36
N ALA A 90 -9.26 28.30 -2.14
CA ALA A 90 -9.96 28.94 -1.02
C ALA A 90 -9.75 28.14 0.27
N GLY A 91 -8.55 28.18 0.83
CA GLY A 91 -8.29 27.70 2.18
C GLY A 91 -7.09 28.43 2.74
N VAL A 92 -7.28 29.21 3.81
CA VAL A 92 -6.20 29.86 4.54
C VAL A 92 -5.12 28.82 4.83
N ALA A 93 -3.88 29.08 4.42
CA ALA A 93 -2.74 28.23 4.73
C ALA A 93 -2.59 28.18 6.26
N LEU A 94 -3.07 27.10 6.87
CA LEU A 94 -2.97 26.87 8.30
C LEU A 94 -1.52 26.49 8.62
N THR A 95 -0.83 27.34 9.38
CA THR A 95 0.51 27.06 9.89
C THR A 95 0.44 26.57 11.34
N CYS A 96 1.27 25.60 11.70
CA CYS A 96 1.32 25.11 13.08
C CYS A 96 1.79 26.24 14.04
N PRO A 97 1.05 26.55 15.13
CA PRO A 97 1.43 27.61 16.06
C PRO A 97 2.69 27.29 16.89
N ARG A 98 3.11 26.01 16.94
CA ARG A 98 4.27 25.57 17.72
C ARG A 98 5.57 25.55 16.93
N CYS A 99 5.53 25.18 15.66
CA CYS A 99 6.75 25.01 14.86
C CYS A 99 6.75 25.81 13.54
N GLY A 100 5.65 26.48 13.20
CA GLY A 100 5.52 27.28 11.98
C GLY A 100 5.47 26.45 10.69
N SER A 101 5.41 25.11 10.76
CA SER A 101 5.34 24.28 9.57
C SER A 101 4.03 24.47 8.81
N ALA A 102 4.10 24.37 7.48
CA ALA A 102 2.95 24.31 6.59
C ALA A 102 2.41 22.87 6.38
N GLU A 103 3.07 21.88 6.98
CA GLU A 103 2.69 20.45 6.91
C GLU A 103 1.67 20.11 8.01
N VAL A 104 0.48 20.70 7.87
CA VAL A 104 -0.66 20.50 8.76
C VAL A 104 -1.74 19.72 8.01
N GLY A 105 -2.06 18.52 8.50
CA GLY A 105 -3.17 17.70 8.01
C GLY A 105 -4.40 17.90 8.86
N ARG A 106 -5.58 17.77 8.26
CA ARG A 106 -6.81 17.55 9.04
C ARG A 106 -6.91 16.07 9.34
N ASP A 107 -7.14 15.75 10.61
CA ASP A 107 -7.51 14.39 10.96
C ASP A 107 -8.93 14.18 10.46
N GLU A 108 -9.05 13.53 9.30
CA GLU A 108 -10.30 12.92 8.88
C GLU A 108 -10.50 11.68 9.76
N GLU A 109 -10.90 11.92 11.01
CA GLU A 109 -11.55 10.90 11.81
C GLU A 109 -12.83 10.53 11.06
N ALA A 110 -12.68 9.57 10.15
CA ALA A 110 -13.76 8.87 9.51
C ALA A 110 -14.67 8.38 10.63
N ALA A 111 -15.73 9.16 10.89
CA ALA A 111 -16.78 8.79 11.80
C ALA A 111 -17.42 7.55 11.21
N GLN A 112 -16.90 6.38 11.60
CA GLN A 112 -17.57 5.12 11.39
C GLN A 112 -18.89 5.26 12.13
N ALA A 113 -19.94 5.47 11.34
CA ALA A 113 -21.32 5.54 11.79
C ALA A 113 -21.70 4.16 12.30
N GLY A 114 -21.29 3.85 13.53
CA GLY A 114 -21.78 2.72 14.29
C GLY A 114 -23.28 2.93 14.50
N THR A 115 -24.07 2.03 13.93
CA THR A 115 -25.49 1.88 14.22
C THR A 115 -25.68 1.68 15.72
N GLY A 116 -26.28 2.65 16.41
CA GLY A 116 -26.75 2.44 17.79
C GLY A 116 -26.72 3.68 18.70
N SER A 117 -27.91 4.24 18.92
CA SER A 117 -28.32 5.06 20.08
C SER A 117 -28.40 6.59 19.95
N TRP A 118 -29.42 7.15 20.61
CA TRP A 118 -29.81 8.56 20.64
C TRP A 118 -28.72 9.51 21.15
N TRP A 119 -27.83 9.03 22.03
CA TRP A 119 -26.68 9.81 22.49
C TRP A 119 -25.65 10.03 21.39
N ALA A 120 -25.56 9.15 20.39
CA ALA A 120 -24.73 9.38 19.21
C ALA A 120 -25.28 10.55 18.37
N GLY A 121 -26.62 10.64 18.25
CA GLY A 121 -27.30 11.80 17.66
C GLY A 121 -27.00 13.10 18.42
N LEU A 122 -27.10 13.09 19.76
CA LEU A 122 -26.77 14.24 20.60
C LEU A 122 -25.29 14.64 20.48
N ARG A 123 -24.36 13.68 20.48
CA ARG A 123 -22.93 13.95 20.29
C ARG A 123 -22.62 14.52 18.90
N THR A 124 -23.35 14.07 17.88
CA THR A 124 -23.19 14.56 16.50
C THR A 124 -23.74 15.98 16.38
N TRP A 125 -24.88 16.27 17.00
CA TRP A 125 -25.45 17.61 17.08
C TRP A 125 -24.54 18.57 17.87
N LEU A 126 -24.01 18.15 19.02
CA LEU A 126 -23.09 18.96 19.83
C LEU A 126 -21.75 19.21 19.11
N ARG A 127 -21.22 18.23 18.37
CA ARG A 127 -20.04 18.42 17.52
C ARG A 127 -20.32 19.34 16.33
N ARG A 128 -21.48 19.20 15.68
CA ARG A 128 -21.92 20.11 14.61
C ARG A 128 -22.10 21.54 15.11
N ASN A 129 -22.48 21.72 16.37
CA ASN A 129 -22.63 23.02 17.01
C ASN A 129 -21.35 23.52 17.71
N GLN A 130 -20.19 22.91 17.41
CA GLN A 130 -18.85 23.30 17.89
C GLN A 130 -18.67 23.35 19.42
N LEU A 131 -19.56 22.74 20.21
CA LEU A 131 -19.52 22.76 21.67
C LEU A 131 -18.56 21.71 22.29
N LEU A 132 -17.96 20.84 21.46
CA LEU A 132 -17.05 19.75 21.84
C LEU A 132 -15.87 19.66 20.84
N ALA A 133 -15.21 20.78 20.58
CA ALA A 133 -14.05 20.81 19.67
C ALA A 133 -12.82 20.19 20.34
N THR A 134 -12.41 19.02 19.88
CA THR A 134 -11.03 18.51 20.00
C THR A 134 -10.29 18.93 18.74
N GLY A 135 -9.04 19.40 18.89
CA GLY A 135 -8.25 20.01 17.82
C GLY A 135 -8.28 19.18 16.53
N ALA A 136 -8.71 19.82 15.44
CA ALA A 136 -9.01 19.16 14.17
C ALA A 136 -7.78 19.03 13.24
N ASN A 137 -6.65 19.60 13.66
CA ASN A 137 -5.45 19.65 12.84
C ASN A 137 -4.28 18.98 13.54
N HIS A 138 -3.65 18.01 12.87
CA HIS A 138 -2.41 17.38 13.30
C HIS A 138 -1.24 17.93 12.48
N CYS A 139 -0.18 18.32 13.15
CA CYS A 139 1.06 18.77 12.52
C CYS A 139 2.05 17.62 12.35
N PHE A 140 2.39 17.25 11.11
CA PHE A 140 3.35 16.17 10.83
C PHE A 140 4.80 16.50 11.22
N GLY A 141 5.17 17.77 11.27
CA GLY A 141 6.52 18.20 11.65
C GLY A 141 6.83 18.09 13.16
N CYS A 142 5.85 18.32 14.04
CA CYS A 142 6.08 18.35 15.50
C CYS A 142 5.13 17.48 16.33
N GLY A 143 4.15 16.83 15.70
CA GLY A 143 3.18 15.94 16.34
C GLY A 143 2.10 16.63 17.19
N LEU A 144 1.87 17.93 17.01
CA LEU A 144 0.86 18.68 17.78
C LEU A 144 -0.53 18.54 17.14
N ASN A 145 -1.54 18.23 17.97
CA ASN A 145 -2.96 18.30 17.63
C ASN A 145 -3.56 19.63 18.14
N PHE A 146 -4.20 20.43 17.27
CA PHE A 146 -4.77 21.74 17.62
C PHE A 146 -6.02 22.12 16.80
#